data_AF-T0ZGJ6-F1
#
_entry.id   AF-T0ZGJ6-F1
#
_cell.length_a   1.000
_cell.length_b   1.000
_cell.length_c   1.000
_cell.angle_alpha   90.00
_cell.angle_beta   90.00
_cell.angle_gamma   90.00
#
_symmetry.space_group_name_H-M   'P 1'
#
loop_
_entity.id
_entity.type
_entity.pdbx_description
1 polymer ?
#
loop_
_entity_poly.entity_id
_entity_poly.type
_entity_poly.pdbx_seq_one_letter_code
_entity_poly.pdbx_strand_id
1 'polypeptide(L)'
;ESTAWPMVSRPVDSGGLGFGFKWDMGWMHDWLRYMGRDPLFRRYHHSELTFRGLYALNENYILPLSHDEVVQGKGSLLRKMPGDDWQRFANLRLLFGGMYGLPGKKLMFMGNEWAPWNEWYHETSLDWHDLDRPEHAGVQRWVTDLNRLYRREPALSSRDFESEGFRWLVADDHDQSVI
;
A
#
# COMPACT_ATOMS: atom_id res chain seq x y z
N GLU A 1 9.97 10.72 8.73
CA GLU A 1 9.55 11.18 10.06
C GLU A 1 8.51 10.21 10.58
N SER A 2 8.70 9.68 11.79
CA SER A 2 7.91 8.54 12.31
C SER A 2 7.32 8.81 13.71
N THR A 3 7.38 10.05 14.19
CA THR A 3 7.05 10.49 15.56
C THR A 3 5.85 11.43 15.61
N ALA A 4 4.96 11.37 14.63
CA ALA A 4 3.75 12.20 14.51
C ALA A 4 4.03 13.72 14.56
N TRP A 5 5.23 14.17 14.19
CA TRP A 5 5.53 15.60 14.06
C TRP A 5 4.54 16.22 13.06
N PRO A 6 3.86 17.32 13.43
CA PRO A 6 2.86 17.94 12.58
C PRO A 6 3.48 18.83 11.51
N MET A 7 2.75 19.05 10.41
CA MET A 7 3.10 20.00 9.34
C MET A 7 4.44 19.72 8.66
N VAL A 8 4.84 18.45 8.57
CA VAL A 8 6.08 18.04 7.88
C VAL A 8 6.04 18.46 6.42
N SER A 9 4.89 18.28 5.77
CA SER A 9 4.68 18.55 4.35
C SER A 9 3.94 19.85 4.07
N ARG A 10 4.06 20.82 4.98
CA ARG A 10 3.46 22.16 4.84
C ARG A 10 4.52 23.24 4.62
N PRO A 11 4.17 24.36 3.96
CA PRO A 11 5.07 25.49 3.74
C PRO A 11 5.68 26.05 5.03
N VAL A 12 6.94 26.50 4.95
CA VAL A 12 7.69 27.03 6.10
C VAL A 12 7.10 28.33 6.64
N ASP A 13 6.54 29.17 5.77
CA ASP A 13 5.83 30.40 6.14
C ASP A 13 4.54 30.14 6.94
N SER A 14 3.98 28.94 6.83
CA SER A 14 2.86 28.46 7.66
C SER A 14 3.29 27.68 8.91
N GLY A 15 4.59 27.61 9.21
CA GLY A 15 5.15 26.89 10.35
C GLY A 15 5.46 25.41 10.09
N GLY A 16 5.41 24.95 8.84
CA GLY A 16 5.77 23.60 8.44
C GLY A 16 7.28 23.39 8.23
N LEU A 17 7.67 22.14 7.98
CA LEU A 17 9.07 21.78 7.69
C LEU A 17 9.47 21.97 6.22
N GLY A 18 8.52 22.30 5.34
CA GLY A 18 8.78 22.64 3.94
C GLY A 18 8.93 21.45 2.99
N PHE A 19 8.69 20.21 3.42
CA PHE A 19 8.69 19.07 2.50
C PHE A 19 7.44 19.10 1.60
N GLY A 20 7.55 18.57 0.39
CA GLY A 20 6.38 18.42 -0.49
C GLY A 20 5.46 17.27 -0.07
N PHE A 21 6.04 16.21 0.50
CA PHE A 21 5.35 14.98 0.89
C PHE A 21 5.91 14.37 2.17
N LYS A 22 5.09 13.55 2.82
CA LYS A 22 5.45 12.68 3.95
C LYS A 22 5.07 11.23 3.64
N TRP A 23 5.92 10.28 4.00
CA TRP A 23 5.56 8.86 3.93
C TRP A 23 4.50 8.52 4.99
N ASP A 24 3.44 7.85 4.56
CA ASP A 24 2.36 7.38 5.44
C ASP A 24 2.73 6.03 6.06
N MET A 25 3.58 6.09 7.09
CA MET A 25 4.00 4.89 7.83
C MET A 25 2.84 4.26 8.61
N GLY A 26 1.81 5.05 8.96
CA GLY A 26 0.59 4.55 9.62
C GLY A 26 -0.19 3.64 8.69
N TRP A 27 -0.52 4.15 7.49
CA TRP A 27 -1.16 3.36 6.44
C TRP A 27 -0.39 2.07 6.15
N MET A 28 0.93 2.15 5.96
CA MET A 28 1.75 0.99 5.61
C MET A 28 1.66 -0.09 6.69
N HIS A 29 1.82 0.26 7.97
CA HIS A 29 1.73 -0.70 9.06
C HIS A 29 0.33 -1.30 9.21
N ASP A 30 -0.71 -0.47 9.14
CA ASP A 30 -2.09 -0.92 9.34
C ASP A 30 -2.53 -1.84 8.21
N TRP A 31 -2.25 -1.47 6.96
CA TRP A 31 -2.61 -2.29 5.79
C TRP A 31 -1.81 -3.59 5.71
N LEU A 32 -0.49 -3.58 5.93
CA LEU A 32 0.29 -4.82 5.93
C LEU A 32 -0.15 -5.77 7.05
N ARG A 33 -0.47 -5.24 8.23
CA ARG A 33 -0.99 -6.04 9.34
C ARG A 33 -2.35 -6.62 9.02
N TYR A 34 -3.28 -5.81 8.52
CA TYR A 34 -4.61 -6.25 8.13
C TYR A 34 -4.56 -7.34 7.06
N MET A 35 -3.77 -7.12 6.01
CA MET A 35 -3.62 -8.06 4.91
C MET A 35 -2.92 -9.36 5.32
N GLY A 36 -2.03 -9.31 6.31
CA GLY A 36 -1.37 -10.50 6.87
C GLY A 36 -2.24 -11.35 7.80
N ARG A 37 -3.43 -10.87 8.19
CA ARG A 37 -4.39 -11.65 8.98
C ARG A 37 -5.16 -12.61 8.10
N ASP A 38 -5.40 -13.81 8.61
CA ASP A 38 -6.38 -14.74 8.03
C ASP A 38 -7.71 -14.00 7.79
N PRO A 39 -8.30 -14.10 6.59
CA PRO A 39 -9.55 -13.43 6.24
C PRO A 39 -10.67 -13.62 7.27
N LEU A 40 -10.75 -14.78 7.94
CA LEU A 40 -11.77 -15.04 8.97
C LEU A 40 -11.69 -14.08 10.17
N PHE A 41 -10.51 -13.53 10.47
CA PHE A 41 -10.30 -12.64 11.61
C PHE A 41 -10.28 -11.15 11.23
N ARG A 42 -10.33 -10.81 9.94
CA ARG A 42 -10.25 -9.42 9.47
C ARG A 42 -11.40 -8.53 9.96
N ARG A 43 -12.58 -9.11 10.21
CA ARG A 43 -13.74 -8.38 10.77
C ARG A 43 -13.44 -7.67 12.09
N TYR A 44 -12.56 -8.24 12.92
CA TYR A 44 -12.19 -7.66 14.22
C TYR A 44 -11.17 -6.52 14.10
N HIS A 45 -10.64 -6.30 12.90
CA HIS A 45 -9.56 -5.38 12.61
C HIS A 45 -9.92 -4.41 11.49
N HIS A 46 -11.21 -4.26 11.17
CA HIS A 46 -11.67 -3.43 10.05
C HIS A 46 -11.21 -1.97 10.15
N SER A 47 -11.04 -1.45 11.37
CA SER A 47 -10.49 -0.12 11.60
C SER A 47 -9.07 0.06 11.04
N GLU A 48 -8.26 -1.00 10.89
CA GLU A 48 -6.93 -0.92 10.25
C GLU A 48 -7.04 -0.47 8.77
N LEU A 49 -8.19 -0.68 8.10
CA LEU A 49 -8.43 -0.15 6.75
C LEU A 49 -8.88 1.31 6.74
N THR A 50 -9.70 1.71 7.72
CA THR A 50 -10.46 2.98 7.67
C THR A 50 -9.92 4.08 8.58
N PHE A 51 -9.09 3.75 9.58
CA PHE A 51 -8.54 4.69 10.56
C PHE A 51 -7.79 5.86 9.92
N ARG A 52 -7.12 5.61 8.79
CA ARG A 52 -6.45 6.63 7.97
C ARG A 52 -7.37 7.80 7.61
N GLY A 53 -8.67 7.56 7.44
CA GLY A 53 -9.65 8.60 7.12
C GLY A 53 -9.66 9.76 8.12
N LEU A 54 -9.19 9.54 9.36
CA LEU A 54 -9.11 10.57 10.41
C LEU A 54 -7.95 11.56 10.21
N TYR A 55 -6.88 11.16 9.50
CA TYR A 55 -5.67 11.97 9.37
C TYR A 55 -5.16 12.15 7.94
N ALA A 56 -5.78 11.51 6.94
CA ALA A 56 -5.32 11.49 5.54
C ALA A 56 -5.09 12.89 4.94
N LEU A 57 -5.80 13.91 5.43
CA LEU A 57 -5.69 15.29 4.95
C LEU A 57 -4.71 16.17 5.77
N ASN A 58 -4.11 15.64 6.83
CA ASN A 58 -3.18 16.40 7.68
C ASN A 58 -1.87 16.72 6.93
N GLU A 59 -1.44 15.83 6.03
CA GLU A 59 -0.19 15.91 5.28
C GLU A 59 -0.40 15.47 3.83
N ASN A 60 0.51 15.87 2.94
CA ASN A 60 0.58 15.35 1.58
C ASN A 60 1.26 13.97 1.60
N TYR A 61 0.48 12.91 1.69
CA TYR A 61 1.02 11.57 1.87
C TYR A 61 1.51 10.89 0.59
N ILE A 62 2.63 10.16 0.72
CA ILE A 62 3.02 9.04 -0.14
C ILE A 62 2.68 7.75 0.62
N LEU A 63 2.06 6.78 -0.04
CA LEU A 63 1.81 5.42 0.44
C LEU A 63 3.01 4.54 0.08
N PRO A 64 3.88 4.14 1.03
CA PRO A 64 5.11 3.45 0.71
C PRO A 64 5.00 1.93 0.97
N LEU A 65 5.42 1.14 -0.01
CA LEU A 65 5.85 -0.25 0.17
C LEU A 65 7.34 -0.32 -0.19
N SER A 66 8.18 0.11 0.75
CA SER A 66 9.62 0.31 0.56
C SER A 66 10.43 -0.97 0.78
N HIS A 67 11.75 -0.87 0.60
CA HIS A 67 12.70 -1.96 0.84
C HIS A 67 12.71 -2.42 2.31
N ASP A 68 12.53 -1.50 3.26
CA ASP A 68 12.54 -1.80 4.68
C ASP A 68 11.47 -2.81 5.08
N GLU A 69 10.40 -2.95 4.30
CA GLU A 69 9.29 -3.85 4.60
C GLU A 69 9.51 -5.29 4.11
N VAL A 70 10.57 -5.54 3.33
CA VAL A 70 10.83 -6.84 2.68
C VAL A 70 12.23 -7.38 2.97
N VAL A 71 12.76 -7.07 4.16
CA VAL A 71 14.08 -7.47 4.65
C VAL A 71 14.05 -7.88 6.12
N GLN A 72 15.19 -8.35 6.64
CA GLN A 72 15.46 -8.56 8.08
C GLN A 72 14.42 -9.48 8.76
N GLY A 73 13.99 -10.54 8.09
CA GLY A 73 13.05 -11.52 8.63
C GLY A 73 11.59 -11.08 8.58
N LYS A 74 11.29 -9.91 8.00
CA LYS A 74 9.91 -9.45 7.80
C LYS A 74 9.18 -10.22 6.70
N GLY A 75 9.87 -10.95 5.84
CA GLY A 75 9.36 -11.64 4.66
C GLY A 75 9.06 -10.69 3.49
N SER A 76 9.03 -11.25 2.27
CA SER A 76 8.51 -10.55 1.09
C SER A 76 7.02 -10.22 1.26
N LEU A 77 6.50 -9.27 0.47
CA LEU A 77 5.06 -8.96 0.53
C LEU A 77 4.17 -10.19 0.27
N LEU A 78 4.59 -11.08 -0.63
CA LEU A 78 3.85 -12.32 -0.91
C LEU A 78 3.82 -13.25 0.31
N ARG A 79 4.95 -13.41 1.01
CA ARG A 79 5.04 -14.27 2.19
C ARG A 79 4.22 -13.76 3.38
N LYS A 80 3.96 -12.46 3.44
CA LYS A 80 3.07 -11.86 4.46
C LYS A 80 1.61 -12.24 4.27
N MET A 81 1.19 -12.65 3.07
CA MET A 81 -0.20 -12.96 2.79
C MET A 81 -0.61 -14.33 3.34
N PRO A 82 -1.82 -14.48 3.89
CA PRO A 82 -2.31 -15.76 4.41
C PRO A 82 -2.83 -16.68 3.30
N GLY A 83 -3.03 -17.95 3.66
CA GLY A 83 -3.67 -18.94 2.81
C GLY A 83 -2.72 -19.73 1.91
N ASP A 84 -3.33 -20.46 0.98
CA ASP A 84 -2.61 -21.16 -0.09
C ASP A 84 -1.98 -20.18 -1.10
N ASP A 85 -1.17 -20.69 -2.01
CA ASP A 85 -0.45 -19.84 -2.98
C ASP A 85 -1.40 -18.96 -3.80
N TRP A 86 -2.54 -19.50 -4.25
CA TRP A 86 -3.53 -18.73 -5.00
C TRP A 86 -4.07 -17.56 -4.17
N GLN A 87 -4.43 -17.83 -2.91
CA GLN A 87 -4.91 -16.82 -1.96
C GLN A 87 -3.83 -15.79 -1.66
N ARG A 88 -2.56 -16.18 -1.55
CA ARG A 88 -1.44 -15.25 -1.34
C ARG A 88 -1.29 -14.27 -2.48
N PHE A 89 -1.28 -14.76 -3.72
CA PHE A 89 -1.23 -13.90 -4.90
C PHE A 89 -2.48 -13.02 -5.03
N ALA A 90 -3.67 -13.54 -4.68
CA ALA A 90 -4.90 -12.75 -4.69
C ALA A 90 -4.87 -11.62 -3.66
N ASN A 91 -4.44 -11.90 -2.42
CA ASN A 91 -4.30 -10.89 -1.38
C ASN A 91 -3.25 -9.84 -1.75
N LEU A 92 -2.13 -10.23 -2.38
CA LEU A 92 -1.14 -9.25 -2.81
C LEU A 92 -1.70 -8.31 -3.90
N ARG A 93 -2.46 -8.83 -4.86
CA ARG A 93 -3.16 -7.99 -5.85
C ARG A 93 -4.18 -7.06 -5.17
N LEU A 94 -4.90 -7.55 -4.15
CA LEU A 94 -5.84 -6.75 -3.36
C LEU A 94 -5.14 -5.61 -2.61
N LEU A 95 -3.98 -5.87 -1.99
CA LEU A 95 -3.15 -4.84 -1.35
C LEU A 95 -2.79 -3.73 -2.34
N PHE A 96 -2.32 -4.10 -3.54
CA PHE A 96 -1.97 -3.12 -4.57
C PHE A 96 -3.19 -2.37 -5.11
N GLY A 97 -4.32 -3.05 -5.33
CA GLY A 97 -5.57 -2.41 -5.73
C GLY A 97 -6.02 -1.36 -4.72
N GLY A 98 -6.02 -1.71 -3.43
CA GLY A 98 -6.34 -0.79 -2.35
C GLY A 98 -5.37 0.38 -2.23
N MET A 99 -4.06 0.13 -2.35
CA MET A 99 -3.03 1.18 -2.39
C MET A 99 -3.29 2.20 -3.52
N TYR A 100 -3.68 1.73 -4.71
CA TYR A 100 -3.97 2.58 -5.86
C TYR A 100 -5.32 3.30 -5.76
N GLY A 101 -6.31 2.69 -5.11
CA GLY A 101 -7.64 3.28 -4.91
C GLY A 101 -7.73 4.32 -3.79
N LEU A 102 -6.79 4.31 -2.83
CA LEU A 102 -6.74 5.30 -1.76
C LEU A 102 -6.05 6.61 -2.19
N PRO A 103 -6.41 7.78 -1.62
CA PRO A 103 -5.71 9.04 -1.87
C PRO A 103 -4.25 9.04 -1.41
N GLY A 104 -3.37 9.69 -2.16
CA GLY A 104 -1.95 9.85 -1.85
C GLY A 104 -1.06 9.23 -2.92
N LYS A 105 0.18 9.72 -3.06
CA LYS A 105 1.08 9.25 -4.12
C LYS A 105 1.62 7.85 -3.83
N LYS A 106 2.04 7.12 -4.86
CA LYS A 106 2.39 5.69 -4.75
C LYS A 106 3.89 5.49 -4.76
N LEU A 107 4.42 4.65 -3.87
CA LEU A 107 5.81 4.22 -3.89
C LEU A 107 5.89 2.70 -3.68
N MET A 108 6.54 2.01 -4.61
CA MET A 108 6.75 0.57 -4.58
C MET A 108 8.22 0.27 -4.84
N PHE A 109 8.83 -0.53 -3.97
CA PHE A 109 10.19 -1.01 -4.14
C PHE A 109 10.30 -2.12 -5.20
N MET A 110 11.44 -2.19 -5.89
CA MET A 110 11.70 -3.17 -6.93
C MET A 110 11.49 -4.61 -6.45
N GLY A 111 11.04 -5.47 -7.36
CA GLY A 111 10.69 -6.85 -7.07
C GLY A 111 9.25 -7.01 -6.58
N ASN A 112 8.73 -6.09 -5.77
CA ASN A 112 7.35 -6.20 -5.26
C ASN A 112 6.31 -6.34 -6.39
N GLU A 113 6.59 -5.75 -7.56
CA GLU A 113 5.71 -5.77 -8.72
C GLU A 113 5.53 -7.15 -9.37
N TRP A 114 6.36 -8.15 -9.08
CA TRP A 114 6.15 -9.54 -9.52
C TRP A 114 6.13 -10.56 -8.38
N ALA A 115 6.09 -10.09 -7.13
CA ALA A 115 5.84 -10.92 -5.96
C ALA A 115 6.88 -12.04 -5.70
N PRO A 116 8.17 -11.72 -5.51
CA PRO A 116 9.17 -12.72 -5.19
C PRO A 116 8.85 -13.43 -3.88
N TRP A 117 9.28 -14.69 -3.78
CA TRP A 117 9.15 -15.44 -2.53
C TRP A 117 10.16 -14.99 -1.49
N ASN A 118 11.37 -14.65 -1.91
CA ASN A 118 12.45 -14.33 -0.99
C ASN A 118 12.40 -12.86 -0.57
N GLU A 119 12.95 -12.59 0.61
CA GLU A 119 13.28 -11.22 1.00
C GLU A 119 14.30 -10.61 0.05
N TRP A 120 14.31 -9.29 -0.04
CA TRP A 120 15.36 -8.61 -0.77
C TRP A 120 16.71 -8.84 -0.08
N TYR A 121 17.70 -9.30 -0.87
CA TYR A 121 19.07 -9.42 -0.42
C TYR A 121 19.98 -8.60 -1.32
N HIS A 122 20.64 -7.61 -0.74
CA HIS A 122 21.41 -6.60 -1.47
C HIS A 122 22.69 -7.15 -2.13
N GLU A 123 23.17 -8.32 -1.72
CA GLU A 123 24.38 -8.95 -2.30
C GLU A 123 24.07 -9.82 -3.53
N THR A 124 22.79 -10.03 -3.87
CA THR A 124 22.36 -10.84 -5.01
C THR A 124 21.43 -10.06 -5.93
N SER A 125 21.32 -10.50 -7.18
CA SER A 125 20.27 -10.01 -8.07
C SER A 125 18.89 -10.43 -7.57
N LEU A 126 17.85 -9.74 -8.04
CA LEU A 126 16.47 -10.19 -7.85
C LEU A 126 16.24 -11.54 -8.57
N ASP A 127 15.25 -12.29 -8.10
CA ASP A 127 14.86 -13.61 -8.63
C ASP A 127 14.12 -13.47 -9.98
N TRP A 128 14.81 -13.02 -11.03
CA TRP A 128 14.22 -12.74 -12.34
C TRP A 128 13.53 -13.95 -13.00
N HIS A 129 13.96 -15.17 -12.64
CA HIS A 129 13.37 -16.42 -13.11
C HIS A 129 11.94 -16.65 -12.60
N ASP A 130 11.49 -15.92 -11.57
CA ASP A 130 10.10 -15.95 -11.13
C ASP A 130 9.13 -15.51 -12.25
N LEU A 131 9.57 -14.64 -13.16
CA LEU A 131 8.73 -14.12 -14.26
C LEU A 131 8.35 -15.20 -15.29
N ASP A 132 9.05 -16.32 -15.32
CA ASP A 132 8.68 -17.47 -16.18
C ASP A 132 7.44 -18.20 -15.64
N ARG A 133 7.05 -17.92 -14.39
CA ARG A 133 5.89 -18.52 -13.73
C ARG A 133 4.62 -17.66 -13.96
N PRO A 134 3.49 -18.26 -14.37
CA PRO A 134 2.28 -17.52 -14.71
C PRO A 134 1.73 -16.60 -13.60
N GLU A 135 1.86 -17.00 -12.34
CA GLU A 135 1.33 -16.28 -11.18
C GLU A 135 2.07 -14.95 -10.96
N HIS A 136 3.41 -15.00 -10.99
CA HIS A 136 4.29 -13.83 -10.84
C HIS A 136 4.14 -12.87 -12.02
N ALA A 137 4.14 -13.39 -13.26
CA ALA A 137 3.83 -12.60 -14.46
C ALA A 137 2.43 -11.98 -14.39
N GLY A 138 1.47 -12.64 -13.73
CA GLY A 138 0.14 -12.12 -13.46
C GLY A 138 0.15 -10.89 -12.55
N VAL A 139 0.95 -10.89 -11.49
CA VAL A 139 1.13 -9.72 -10.62
C VAL A 139 1.79 -8.58 -11.37
N GLN A 140 2.82 -8.87 -12.19
CA GLN A 140 3.49 -7.84 -12.99
C GLN A 140 2.53 -7.16 -13.98
N ARG A 141 1.66 -7.95 -14.65
CA ARG A 141 0.61 -7.40 -15.52
C ARG A 141 -0.38 -6.56 -14.72
N TRP A 142 -0.81 -7.02 -13.55
CA TRP A 142 -1.70 -6.26 -12.65
C TRP A 142 -1.10 -4.90 -12.27
N VAL A 143 0.16 -4.85 -11.85
CA VAL A 143 0.83 -3.58 -11.52
C VAL A 143 1.00 -2.69 -12.75
N THR A 144 1.26 -3.28 -13.92
CA THR A 144 1.32 -2.53 -15.18
C THR A 144 -0.02 -1.87 -15.50
N ASP A 145 -1.13 -2.61 -15.36
CA ASP A 145 -2.47 -2.11 -15.66
C ASP A 145 -2.94 -1.09 -14.62
N LEU A 146 -2.62 -1.28 -13.34
CA LEU A 146 -2.83 -0.27 -12.30
C LEU A 146 -2.11 1.05 -12.61
N ASN A 147 -0.85 0.99 -13.05
CA ASN A 147 -0.10 2.18 -13.45
C ASN A 147 -0.72 2.87 -14.68
N ARG A 148 -1.18 2.11 -15.66
CA ARG A 148 -1.88 2.66 -16.83
C ARG A 148 -3.19 3.34 -16.43
N LEU A 149 -3.97 2.70 -15.55
CA LEU A 149 -5.22 3.25 -15.02
C LEU A 149 -4.94 4.55 -14.25
N TYR A 150 -4.02 4.53 -13.30
CA TYR A 150 -3.65 5.68 -12.47
C TYR A 150 -3.20 6.90 -13.28
N ARG A 151 -2.50 6.69 -14.40
CA ARG A 151 -2.09 7.78 -15.30
C ARG A 151 -3.20 8.30 -16.20
N ARG A 152 -4.21 7.48 -16.49
CA ARG A 152 -5.30 7.83 -17.42
C ARG A 152 -6.51 8.43 -16.72
N GLU A 153 -6.75 8.05 -15.47
CA GLU A 153 -7.92 8.47 -14.70
C GLU A 153 -7.55 9.58 -13.71
N PRO A 154 -7.89 10.85 -13.98
CA PRO A 154 -7.55 11.97 -13.10
C PRO A 154 -8.14 11.82 -11.69
N ALA A 155 -9.27 11.14 -11.52
CA ALA A 155 -9.89 10.91 -10.22
C ALA A 155 -8.95 10.19 -9.22
N LEU A 156 -7.97 9.42 -9.72
CA LEU A 156 -7.05 8.67 -8.88
C LEU A 156 -5.85 9.48 -8.37
N SER A 157 -5.60 10.70 -8.87
CA SER A 157 -4.35 11.42 -8.55
C SER A 157 -4.44 12.95 -8.48
N SER A 158 -5.48 13.56 -9.07
CA SER A 158 -5.56 15.03 -9.18
C SER A 158 -5.92 15.73 -7.87
N ARG A 159 -6.72 15.08 -7.01
CA ARG A 159 -7.29 15.67 -5.78
C ARG A 159 -6.92 14.88 -4.52
N ASP A 160 -5.75 14.23 -4.51
CA ASP A 160 -5.27 13.38 -3.40
C ASP A 160 -5.28 14.06 -2.02
N PHE A 161 -5.14 15.40 -2.00
CA PHE A 161 -4.96 16.20 -0.79
C PHE A 161 -6.11 17.18 -0.54
N GLU A 162 -7.25 16.93 -1.18
CA GLU A 162 -8.47 17.72 -1.04
C GLU A 162 -9.58 16.85 -0.46
N SER A 163 -10.43 17.42 0.39
CA SER A 163 -11.49 16.67 1.08
C SER A 163 -12.51 16.05 0.13
N GLU A 164 -12.72 16.69 -1.02
CA GLU A 164 -13.65 16.29 -2.07
C GLU A 164 -13.07 15.23 -3.01
N GLY A 165 -11.77 14.93 -2.90
CA GLY A 165 -11.09 13.93 -3.72
C GLY A 165 -11.45 12.48 -3.33
N PHE A 166 -12.05 12.27 -2.16
CA PHE A 166 -12.37 10.93 -1.68
C PHE A 166 -13.57 10.93 -0.73
N ARG A 167 -14.39 9.88 -0.83
CA ARG A 167 -15.47 9.62 0.11
C ARG A 167 -15.74 8.12 0.20
N TRP A 168 -15.85 7.62 1.42
CA TRP A 168 -16.33 6.27 1.66
C TRP A 168 -17.80 6.12 1.25
N LEU A 169 -18.11 5.06 0.51
CA LEU A 169 -19.50 4.66 0.28
C LEU A 169 -19.99 3.74 1.39
N VAL A 170 -19.14 2.80 1.80
CA VAL A 170 -19.34 1.91 2.95
C VAL A 170 -18.02 1.88 3.70
N ALA A 171 -18.03 2.06 5.02
CA ALA A 171 -16.81 2.04 5.83
C ALA A 171 -16.90 1.13 7.07
N ASP A 172 -18.06 0.48 7.24
CA ASP A 172 -18.46 -0.23 8.44
C ASP A 172 -18.97 -1.65 8.17
N ASP A 173 -18.87 -2.16 6.93
CA ASP A 173 -19.16 -3.55 6.59
C ASP A 173 -18.00 -4.48 6.98
N HIS A 174 -17.70 -4.46 8.27
CA HIS A 174 -16.66 -5.26 8.89
C HIS A 174 -16.98 -6.75 8.85
N ASP A 175 -18.26 -7.14 8.91
CA ASP A 175 -18.68 -8.53 8.88
C ASP A 175 -18.33 -9.22 7.55
N GLN A 176 -18.38 -8.50 6.43
CA GLN A 176 -17.93 -9.00 5.12
C GLN A 176 -16.50 -8.56 4.76
N SER A 177 -15.88 -7.70 5.57
CA SER A 177 -14.58 -7.07 5.26
C SER A 177 -14.59 -6.29 3.93
N VAL A 178 -15.65 -5.51 3.73
CA VAL A 178 -15.90 -4.69 2.52
C VAL A 178 -15.85 -3.19 2.87
N ILE A 179 -15.26 -2.39 1.99
CA ILE A 179 -15.14 -0.92 2.05
C ILE A 179 -15.41 -0.31 0.66
#